data_AF-A0A929ZA18-F1
#
_entry.id   AF-A0A929ZA18-F1
#
_cell.length_a   1.000
_cell.length_b   1.000
_cell.length_c   1.000
_cell.angle_alpha   90.00
_cell.angle_beta   90.00
_cell.angle_gamma   90.00
#
_symmetry.space_group_name_H-M   'P 1'
#
loop_
_entity.id
_entity.type
_entity.pdbx_description
1 polymer ?
#
loop_
_entity_poly.entity_id
_entity_poly.type
_entity_poly.pdbx_seq_one_letter_code
_entity_poly.pdbx_strand_id
1 'polypeptide(L)'
;MIEILFIVLPLFLLLLSVGLNVYFRATAFKSVIACADAQSARVLPAPPVEGGVVGTAAAPLDPLVSIILPVQNEAETLSRHLPQFLTQRFGPYEVVVANAAGEDGAVVDVVTRFQAQHGHLRYTFVPESRRRNVDAHKVAVALGVRAARAPWVVVVEPDSRPTSDEWLQHLATHFTDENDVVMGYANYEHEEASAVPEANRLRAWDWARSARSVLAGHAAAADGGHVAFRREWFLQSGGFAGSL
;
A
#
# COMPACT_ATOMS: atom_id res chain seq x y z
N MET A 1 46.18 -29.24 -8.17
CA MET A 1 44.74 -29.58 -8.13
C MET A 1 43.92 -28.62 -7.29
N ILE A 2 44.35 -28.28 -6.08
CA ILE A 2 43.60 -27.37 -5.19
C ILE A 2 43.44 -25.96 -5.78
N GLU A 3 44.48 -25.39 -6.42
CA GLU A 3 44.42 -24.05 -7.02
C GLU A 3 43.44 -23.93 -8.21
N ILE A 4 43.31 -24.98 -9.02
CA ILE A 4 42.34 -25.01 -10.13
C ILE A 4 40.91 -25.00 -9.57
N LEU A 5 40.67 -25.71 -8.46
CA LEU A 5 39.36 -25.72 -7.80
C LEU A 5 38.98 -24.33 -7.25
N PHE A 6 39.94 -23.58 -6.71
CA PHE A 6 39.72 -22.22 -6.19
C PHE A 6 39.36 -21.19 -7.27
N ILE A 7 39.68 -21.43 -8.54
CA ILE A 7 39.35 -20.53 -9.66
C ILE A 7 38.11 -21.03 -10.40
N VAL A 8 38.02 -22.34 -10.67
CA VAL A 8 36.94 -22.93 -11.45
C VAL A 8 35.62 -22.90 -10.70
N LEU A 9 35.62 -23.16 -9.38
CA LEU A 9 34.40 -23.16 -8.58
C LEU A 9 33.71 -21.77 -8.54
N PRO A 10 34.38 -20.65 -8.19
CA PRO A 10 33.72 -19.35 -8.18
C PRO A 10 33.31 -18.89 -9.58
N LEU A 11 34.10 -19.19 -10.62
CA LEU A 11 33.71 -18.88 -12.00
C LEU A 11 32.45 -19.67 -12.43
N PHE A 12 32.37 -20.95 -12.06
CA PHE A 12 31.19 -21.77 -12.31
C PHE A 12 29.96 -21.23 -11.55
N LEU A 13 30.10 -20.89 -10.27
CA LEU A 13 29.02 -20.29 -9.48
C LEU A 13 28.57 -18.94 -10.06
N LEU A 14 29.50 -18.12 -10.54
CA LEU A 14 29.19 -16.86 -11.22
C LEU A 14 28.38 -17.13 -12.50
N LEU A 15 28.85 -18.01 -13.38
CA LEU A 15 28.15 -18.36 -14.62
C LEU A 15 26.78 -18.98 -14.35
N LEU A 16 26.67 -19.85 -13.34
CA LEU A 16 25.40 -20.43 -12.91
C LEU A 16 24.45 -19.35 -12.39
N SER A 17 24.91 -18.41 -11.58
CA SER A 17 24.08 -17.31 -11.07
C SER A 17 23.59 -16.39 -12.19
N VAL A 18 24.43 -16.07 -13.17
CA VAL A 18 24.05 -15.31 -14.37
C VAL A 18 23.02 -16.10 -15.19
N GLY A 19 23.28 -17.39 -15.46
CA GLY A 19 22.36 -18.25 -16.20
C GLY A 19 21.00 -18.39 -15.52
N LEU A 20 21.00 -18.54 -14.19
CA LEU A 20 19.79 -18.63 -13.38
C LEU A 20 19.03 -17.29 -13.36
N ASN A 21 19.73 -16.15 -13.30
CA ASN A 21 19.13 -14.82 -13.40
C ASN A 21 18.43 -14.62 -14.75
N VAL A 22 19.11 -14.95 -15.85
CA VAL A 22 18.54 -14.90 -17.21
C VAL A 22 17.33 -15.82 -17.32
N TYR A 23 17.43 -17.05 -16.81
CA TYR A 23 16.32 -18.00 -16.80
C TYR A 23 15.11 -17.44 -16.04
N PHE A 24 15.30 -16.94 -14.81
CA PHE A 24 14.21 -16.39 -14.01
C PHE A 24 13.55 -15.18 -14.67
N ARG A 25 14.34 -14.28 -15.27
CA ARG A 25 13.81 -13.13 -16.02
C ARG A 25 13.03 -13.55 -17.26
N ALA A 26 13.56 -14.50 -18.04
CA ALA A 26 12.95 -14.94 -19.29
C ALA A 26 11.73 -15.87 -19.11
N THR A 27 11.60 -16.52 -17.95
CA THR A 27 10.55 -17.51 -17.70
C THR A 27 9.70 -17.15 -16.49
N ALA A 28 10.20 -17.39 -15.27
CA ALA A 28 9.42 -17.34 -14.04
C ALA A 28 8.77 -15.97 -13.79
N PHE A 29 9.48 -14.88 -14.07
CA PHE A 29 9.01 -13.50 -13.83
C PHE A 29 8.70 -12.73 -15.11
N LYS A 30 8.64 -13.40 -16.27
CA LYS A 30 8.38 -12.74 -17.56
C LYS A 30 7.09 -11.92 -17.53
N SER A 31 6.00 -12.46 -16.97
CA SER A 31 4.71 -11.77 -16.87
C SER A 31 4.76 -10.58 -15.90
N VAL A 32 5.48 -10.72 -14.78
CA VAL A 32 5.67 -9.65 -13.79
C VAL A 32 6.45 -8.50 -14.41
N ILE A 33 7.56 -8.80 -15.09
CA ILE A 33 8.40 -7.80 -15.78
C ILE A 33 7.59 -7.10 -16.87
N ALA A 34 6.88 -7.86 -17.72
CA ALA A 34 6.04 -7.27 -18.77
C ALA A 34 4.93 -6.37 -18.20
N CYS A 35 4.33 -6.73 -17.06
CA CYS A 35 3.35 -5.90 -16.37
C CYS A 35 3.99 -4.60 -15.85
N ALA A 36 5.15 -4.70 -15.19
CA ALA A 36 5.88 -3.54 -14.67
C ALA A 36 6.35 -2.59 -15.78
N ASP A 37 6.86 -3.14 -16.90
CA ASP A 37 7.25 -2.37 -18.08
C ASP A 37 6.02 -1.63 -18.68
N ALA A 38 4.89 -2.33 -18.81
CA ALA A 38 3.66 -1.72 -19.29
C ALA A 38 3.12 -0.64 -18.36
N GLN A 39 3.23 -0.81 -17.04
CA GLN A 39 2.85 0.19 -16.04
C GLN A 39 3.77 1.42 -16.07
N SER A 40 5.09 1.21 -16.13
CA SER A 40 6.07 2.31 -16.14
C SER A 40 6.04 3.15 -17.43
N ALA A 41 5.60 2.56 -18.54
CA ALA A 41 5.44 3.28 -19.81
C ALA A 41 4.13 4.09 -19.90
N ARG A 42 3.20 3.97 -18.94
CA ARG A 42 1.94 4.73 -18.96
C ARG A 42 2.19 6.20 -18.69
N VAL A 43 1.67 7.05 -19.57
CA VAL A 43 1.57 8.49 -19.33
C VAL A 43 0.29 8.73 -18.54
N LEU A 44 0.44 9.30 -17.34
CA LEU A 44 -0.72 9.67 -16.55
C LEU A 44 -1.39 10.91 -17.10
N PRO A 45 -2.73 11.00 -17.02
CA PRO A 45 -3.41 12.27 -17.23
C PRO A 45 -2.89 13.30 -16.20
N ALA A 46 -2.96 14.59 -16.50
CA ALA A 46 -2.64 15.59 -15.49
C ALA A 46 -3.59 15.44 -14.29
N PRO A 47 -3.08 15.51 -13.05
CA PRO A 47 -3.94 15.40 -11.87
C PRO A 47 -5.00 16.51 -11.88
N PRO A 48 -6.25 16.20 -11.48
CA PRO A 48 -7.20 17.23 -11.13
C PRO A 48 -6.58 18.11 -10.04
N VAL A 49 -6.71 19.43 -10.19
CA VAL A 49 -6.15 20.40 -9.22
C VAL A 49 -6.89 20.30 -7.88
N GLU A 50 -6.17 20.61 -6.78
CA GLU A 50 -6.46 20.47 -5.34
C GLU A 50 -7.95 20.41 -4.88
N GLY A 51 -8.28 19.40 -4.06
CA GLY A 51 -9.38 19.52 -3.09
C GLY A 51 -10.05 18.21 -2.65
N GLY A 52 -9.86 17.82 -1.39
CA GLY A 52 -10.55 16.70 -0.75
C GLY A 52 -11.83 17.14 -0.04
N VAL A 53 -12.97 16.73 -0.60
CA VAL A 53 -14.24 16.40 0.09
C VAL A 53 -14.95 15.40 -0.81
N VAL A 54 -15.20 14.18 -0.33
CA VAL A 54 -15.95 13.15 -1.10
C VAL A 54 -17.33 13.69 -1.49
N GLY A 55 -17.55 14.02 -2.76
CA GLY A 55 -18.84 14.52 -3.26
C GLY A 55 -18.74 15.32 -4.55
N THR A 56 -19.58 14.95 -5.53
CA THR A 56 -19.67 15.41 -6.93
C THR A 56 -18.44 15.14 -7.80
N ALA A 57 -18.51 14.03 -8.52
CA ALA A 57 -17.57 13.65 -9.58
C ALA A 57 -17.49 14.76 -10.64
N ALA A 58 -16.28 15.21 -10.93
CA ALA A 58 -16.00 15.98 -12.13
C ALA A 58 -15.06 15.15 -13.00
N ALA A 59 -15.54 14.77 -14.20
CA ALA A 59 -14.84 14.06 -15.27
C ALA A 59 -14.76 12.51 -15.17
N PRO A 60 -14.57 11.81 -16.31
CA PRO A 60 -14.77 10.37 -16.46
C PRO A 60 -13.73 9.46 -15.79
N LEU A 61 -12.76 10.01 -15.06
CA LEU A 61 -11.57 9.29 -14.57
C LEU A 61 -11.41 9.24 -13.05
N ASP A 62 -12.33 9.82 -12.27
CA ASP A 62 -12.09 9.99 -10.82
C ASP A 62 -12.95 9.01 -9.99
N PRO A 63 -12.43 7.80 -9.67
CA PRO A 63 -13.03 6.98 -8.63
C PRO A 63 -12.94 7.74 -7.30
N LEU A 64 -14.02 7.73 -6.53
CA LEU A 64 -13.97 8.22 -5.15
C LEU A 64 -13.14 7.24 -4.32
N VAL A 65 -12.22 7.76 -3.50
CA VAL A 65 -11.29 6.95 -2.70
C VAL A 65 -11.30 7.34 -1.22
N SER A 66 -11.26 6.36 -0.34
CA SER A 66 -11.01 6.51 1.09
C SER A 66 -9.68 5.84 1.46
N ILE A 67 -8.71 6.62 1.92
CA ILE A 67 -7.46 6.11 2.48
C ILE A 67 -7.69 5.78 3.94
N ILE A 68 -7.35 4.57 4.38
CA ILE A 68 -7.45 4.11 5.76
C ILE A 68 -6.05 3.96 6.32
N LEU A 69 -5.78 4.68 7.40
CA LEU A 69 -4.53 4.63 8.17
C LEU A 69 -4.84 4.00 9.54
N PRO A 70 -4.70 2.67 9.71
CA PRO A 70 -4.73 2.06 11.03
C PRO A 70 -3.52 2.53 11.84
N VAL A 71 -3.71 2.99 13.07
CA VAL A 71 -2.61 3.47 13.94
C VAL A 71 -2.70 2.83 15.31
N GLN A 72 -1.55 2.52 15.93
CA GLN A 72 -1.52 2.01 17.29
C GLN A 72 -0.35 2.59 18.10
N ASN A 73 -0.61 3.64 18.88
CA ASN A 73 0.41 4.32 19.71
C ASN A 73 1.57 4.95 18.92
N GLU A 74 1.36 5.34 17.66
CA GLU A 74 2.40 5.84 16.74
C GLU A 74 2.22 7.32 16.39
N ALA A 75 1.96 8.16 17.40
CA ALA A 75 1.63 9.57 17.19
C ALA A 75 2.73 10.35 16.47
N GLU A 76 4.01 10.07 16.76
CA GLU A 76 5.14 10.74 16.11
C GLU A 76 5.24 10.37 14.63
N THR A 77 5.16 9.08 14.31
CA THR A 77 5.14 8.56 12.94
C THR A 77 3.98 9.14 12.16
N LEU A 78 2.77 9.12 12.75
CA LEU A 78 1.59 9.72 12.15
C LEU A 78 1.78 11.21 11.88
N SER A 79 2.33 11.97 12.84
CA SER A 79 2.58 13.41 12.63
C SER A 79 3.57 13.67 11.49
N ARG A 80 4.47 12.72 11.20
CA ARG A 80 5.48 12.82 10.14
C ARG A 80 4.94 12.45 8.75
N HIS A 81 4.03 11.47 8.67
CA HIS A 81 3.57 10.89 7.41
C HIS A 81 2.16 11.28 6.98
N LEU A 82 1.31 11.70 7.92
CA LEU A 82 -0.06 12.12 7.63
C LEU A 82 -0.15 13.27 6.61
N PRO A 83 0.71 14.32 6.66
CA PRO A 83 0.67 15.39 5.66
C PRO A 83 0.76 14.89 4.22
N GLN A 84 1.61 13.90 3.95
CA GLN A 84 1.86 13.35 2.61
C GLN A 84 0.61 12.66 2.04
N PHE A 85 -0.23 12.06 2.90
CA PHE A 85 -1.52 11.52 2.48
C PHE A 85 -2.59 12.61 2.31
N LEU A 86 -2.49 13.72 3.04
CA LEU A 86 -3.46 14.82 3.01
C LEU A 86 -3.25 15.81 1.86
N THR A 87 -2.07 15.84 1.26
CA THR A 87 -1.68 16.76 0.18
C THR A 87 -1.53 16.06 -1.18
N GLN A 88 -2.32 15.02 -1.45
CA GLN A 88 -2.30 14.34 -2.74
C GLN A 88 -3.02 15.19 -3.79
N ARG A 89 -2.41 15.30 -4.98
CA ARG A 89 -2.99 15.91 -6.17
C ARG A 89 -3.94 14.91 -6.83
N PHE A 90 -5.10 14.77 -6.24
CA PHE A 90 -6.14 13.84 -6.67
C PHE A 90 -7.52 14.47 -6.49
N GLY A 91 -8.50 13.98 -7.26
CA GLY A 91 -9.90 14.38 -7.13
C GLY A 91 -10.47 14.11 -5.73
N PRO A 92 -11.74 14.40 -5.46
CA PRO A 92 -12.30 14.35 -4.12
C PRO A 92 -12.08 12.98 -3.43
N TYR A 93 -11.30 12.99 -2.34
CA TYR A 93 -10.98 11.81 -1.53
C TYR A 93 -11.10 12.12 -0.04
N GLU A 94 -11.03 11.08 0.79
CA GLU A 94 -10.92 11.23 2.25
C GLU A 94 -9.78 10.38 2.83
N VAL A 95 -9.28 10.82 4.00
CA VAL A 95 -8.34 10.07 4.82
C VAL A 95 -9.02 9.74 6.14
N VAL A 96 -9.05 8.48 6.53
CA VAL A 96 -9.63 7.99 7.78
C VAL A 96 -8.52 7.41 8.63
N VAL A 97 -8.17 8.09 9.72
CA VAL A 97 -7.28 7.54 10.74
C VAL A 97 -8.11 6.65 11.68
N ALA A 98 -7.74 5.38 11.76
CA ALA A 98 -8.40 4.38 12.58
C ALA A 98 -7.50 3.97 13.76
N ASN A 99 -7.74 4.53 14.94
CA ASN A 99 -6.91 4.31 16.11
C ASN A 99 -7.27 3.01 16.86
N ALA A 100 -6.34 2.06 16.88
CA ALA A 100 -6.45 0.82 17.63
C ALA A 100 -6.31 1.00 19.16
N ALA A 101 -5.72 2.12 19.61
CA ALA A 101 -5.41 2.39 21.02
C ALA A 101 -6.48 3.22 21.75
N GLY A 102 -7.56 3.64 21.09
CA GLY A 102 -8.73 4.25 21.74
C GLY A 102 -9.01 5.70 21.43
N GLU A 103 -9.80 6.32 22.31
CA GLU A 103 -10.34 7.67 22.13
C GLU A 103 -9.43 8.77 22.69
N ASP A 104 -8.44 8.40 23.51
CA ASP A 104 -7.52 9.33 24.17
C ASP A 104 -6.07 9.11 23.75
N GLY A 105 -5.25 10.15 23.89
CA GLY A 105 -3.79 10.10 23.75
C GLY A 105 -3.23 10.91 22.58
N ALA A 106 -1.91 10.89 22.43
CA ALA A 106 -1.18 11.76 21.50
C ALA A 106 -1.60 11.64 20.02
N VAL A 107 -2.16 10.49 19.61
CA VAL A 107 -2.71 10.30 18.25
C VAL A 107 -3.89 11.24 18.01
N VAL A 108 -4.77 11.42 19.00
CA VAL A 108 -5.96 12.26 18.92
C VAL A 108 -5.57 13.72 18.77
N ASP A 109 -4.56 14.16 19.52
CA ASP A 109 -4.03 15.52 19.45
C ASP A 109 -3.47 15.82 18.05
N VAL A 110 -2.71 14.87 17.49
CA VAL A 110 -2.16 14.97 16.12
C VAL A 110 -3.30 15.09 15.10
N VAL A 111 -4.28 14.19 15.16
CA VAL A 111 -5.41 14.19 14.22
C VAL A 111 -6.24 15.47 14.33
N THR A 112 -6.56 15.91 15.55
CA THR A 112 -7.33 17.13 15.80
C THR A 112 -6.65 18.36 15.20
N ARG A 113 -5.32 18.46 15.35
CA ARG A 113 -4.53 19.55 14.76
C ARG A 113 -4.65 19.58 13.24
N PHE A 114 -4.58 18.43 12.58
CA PHE A 114 -4.70 18.35 11.11
C PHE A 114 -6.14 18.51 10.63
N GLN A 115 -7.14 18.07 11.38
CA GLN A 115 -8.55 18.23 11.02
C GLN A 115 -8.97 19.71 10.94
N ALA A 116 -8.34 20.58 11.72
CA ALA A 116 -8.56 22.03 11.62
C ALA A 116 -8.14 22.62 10.25
N GLN A 117 -7.24 21.95 9.54
CA GLN A 117 -6.68 22.39 8.24
C GLN A 117 -7.21 21.57 7.06
N HIS A 118 -7.63 20.33 7.31
CA HIS A 118 -8.02 19.36 6.27
C HIS A 118 -9.41 18.77 6.56
N GLY A 119 -10.44 19.30 5.89
CA GLY A 119 -11.85 18.87 6.08
C GLY A 119 -12.15 17.45 5.60
N HIS A 120 -11.26 16.85 4.81
CA HIS A 120 -11.33 15.45 4.36
C HIS A 120 -10.61 14.45 5.29
N LEU A 121 -10.05 14.92 6.41
CA LEU A 121 -9.50 14.05 7.45
C LEU A 121 -10.58 13.64 8.44
N ARG A 122 -10.71 12.33 8.65
CA ARG A 122 -11.66 11.73 9.59
C ARG A 122 -10.94 10.85 10.60
N TYR A 123 -11.57 10.73 11.75
CA TYR A 123 -11.07 9.94 12.87
C TYR A 123 -12.09 8.88 13.27
N THR A 124 -11.61 7.68 13.55
CA THR A 124 -12.37 6.62 14.22
C THR A 124 -11.43 5.89 15.17
N PHE A 125 -11.97 5.22 16.18
CA PHE A 125 -11.17 4.47 17.14
C PHE A 125 -11.83 3.15 17.52
N VAL A 126 -11.02 2.24 18.05
CA VAL A 126 -11.48 0.98 18.62
C VAL A 126 -11.84 1.20 20.10
N PRO A 127 -13.12 1.07 20.50
CA PRO A 127 -13.52 1.17 21.90
C PRO A 127 -12.84 0.11 22.76
N GLU A 128 -12.54 0.42 24.02
CA GLU A 128 -11.89 -0.50 24.96
C GLU A 128 -12.61 -1.86 25.07
N SER A 129 -13.94 -1.84 25.06
CA SER A 129 -14.78 -3.05 25.13
C SER A 129 -14.55 -4.02 23.96
N ARG A 130 -14.06 -3.53 22.83
CA ARG A 130 -13.80 -4.30 21.61
C ARG A 130 -12.36 -4.76 21.48
N ARG A 131 -11.44 -4.40 22.40
CA ARG A 131 -10.02 -4.81 22.33
C ARG A 131 -9.71 -6.11 23.05
N ARG A 132 -10.60 -6.54 23.94
CA ARG A 132 -10.38 -7.73 24.77
C ARG A 132 -10.51 -8.99 23.89
N ASN A 133 -9.42 -9.73 23.75
CA ASN A 133 -9.33 -11.02 23.03
C ASN A 133 -9.49 -10.94 21.50
N VAL A 134 -9.15 -9.81 20.89
CA VAL A 134 -9.11 -9.67 19.43
C VAL A 134 -7.91 -8.83 18.99
N ASP A 135 -7.50 -8.99 17.75
CA ASP A 135 -6.47 -8.20 17.09
C ASP A 135 -6.96 -6.76 16.88
N ALA A 136 -6.42 -5.83 17.69
CA ALA A 136 -6.83 -4.43 17.67
C ALA A 136 -6.54 -3.73 16.33
N HIS A 137 -5.49 -4.15 15.61
CA HIS A 137 -5.16 -3.62 14.30
C HIS A 137 -6.22 -4.03 13.27
N LYS A 138 -6.59 -5.32 13.21
CA LYS A 138 -7.67 -5.79 12.32
C LYS A 138 -9.00 -5.12 12.62
N VAL A 139 -9.33 -4.90 13.90
CA VAL A 139 -10.54 -4.17 14.28
C VAL A 139 -10.47 -2.71 13.82
N ALA A 140 -9.32 -2.04 13.96
CA ALA A 140 -9.12 -0.69 13.47
C ALA A 140 -9.33 -0.59 11.96
N VAL A 141 -8.70 -1.49 11.18
CA VAL A 141 -8.91 -1.56 9.72
C VAL A 141 -10.39 -1.76 9.39
N ALA A 142 -11.07 -2.71 10.04
CA ALA A 142 -12.48 -2.97 9.79
C ALA A 142 -13.39 -1.78 10.12
N LEU A 143 -13.10 -1.04 11.20
CA LEU A 143 -13.83 0.19 11.55
C LEU A 143 -13.54 1.31 10.56
N GLY A 144 -12.28 1.47 10.12
CA GLY A 144 -11.89 2.41 9.08
C GLY A 144 -12.64 2.16 7.77
N VAL A 145 -12.65 0.91 7.27
CA VAL A 145 -13.38 0.51 6.06
C VAL A 145 -14.89 0.76 6.20
N ARG A 146 -15.46 0.52 7.39
CA ARG A 146 -16.87 0.81 7.65
C ARG A 146 -17.18 2.32 7.64
N ALA A 147 -16.28 3.13 8.21
CA ALA A 147 -16.40 4.58 8.29
C ALA A 147 -16.17 5.28 6.94
N ALA A 148 -15.46 4.61 6.02
CA ALA A 148 -15.26 5.05 4.64
C ALA A 148 -16.59 5.31 3.93
N ARG A 149 -16.61 6.39 3.13
CA ARG A 149 -17.73 6.83 2.29
C ARG A 149 -17.52 6.45 0.82
N ALA A 150 -16.28 6.23 0.41
CA ALA A 150 -15.95 5.95 -0.96
C ALA A 150 -16.11 4.45 -1.31
N PRO A 151 -16.38 4.12 -2.59
CA PRO A 151 -16.44 2.74 -3.07
C PRO A 151 -15.07 2.07 -3.11
N TRP A 152 -13.99 2.81 -3.38
CA TRP A 152 -12.63 2.32 -3.30
C TRP A 152 -12.02 2.66 -1.94
N VAL A 153 -11.43 1.65 -1.30
CA VAL A 153 -10.73 1.80 -0.03
C VAL A 153 -9.28 1.38 -0.22
N VAL A 154 -8.35 2.21 0.23
CA VAL A 154 -6.91 1.93 0.24
C VAL A 154 -6.46 1.81 1.69
N VAL A 155 -5.93 0.67 2.08
CA VAL A 155 -5.33 0.47 3.40
C VAL A 155 -3.82 0.61 3.27
N VAL A 156 -3.25 1.51 4.06
CA VAL A 156 -1.82 1.82 4.09
C VAL A 156 -1.34 1.90 5.52
N GLU A 157 -0.13 1.41 5.82
CA GLU A 157 0.44 1.51 7.15
C GLU A 157 0.87 2.95 7.47
N PRO A 158 0.82 3.36 8.75
CA PRO A 158 1.13 4.72 9.16
C PRO A 158 2.63 5.02 9.11
N ASP A 159 3.47 3.99 9.14
CA ASP A 159 4.94 4.09 8.98
C ASP A 159 5.39 4.19 7.52
N SER A 160 4.46 4.06 6.58
CA SER A 160 4.70 4.20 5.16
C SER A 160 4.34 5.61 4.69
N ARG A 161 4.98 6.04 3.59
CA ARG A 161 4.68 7.34 2.96
C ARG A 161 4.56 7.20 1.45
N PRO A 162 3.67 7.97 0.80
CA PRO A 162 3.69 8.14 -0.64
C PRO A 162 5.06 8.65 -1.12
N THR A 163 5.49 8.18 -2.30
CA THR A 163 6.73 8.64 -2.94
C THR A 163 6.58 10.01 -3.58
N SER A 164 5.36 10.41 -3.94
CA SER A 164 5.01 11.72 -4.51
C SER A 164 3.61 12.16 -4.08
N ASP A 165 3.26 13.40 -4.41
CA ASP A 165 1.91 13.96 -4.32
C ASP A 165 0.95 13.41 -5.40
N GLU A 166 1.46 12.65 -6.37
CA GLU A 166 0.68 12.02 -7.45
C GLU A 166 0.42 10.52 -7.19
N TRP A 167 0.83 9.99 -6.04
CA TRP A 167 0.72 8.56 -5.71
C TRP A 167 -0.72 8.03 -5.81
N LEU A 168 -1.68 8.76 -5.25
CA LEU A 168 -3.08 8.34 -5.28
C LEU A 168 -3.63 8.32 -6.72
N GLN A 169 -3.17 9.26 -7.55
CA GLN A 169 -3.52 9.31 -8.96
C GLN A 169 -2.98 8.10 -9.74
N HIS A 170 -1.73 7.72 -9.50
CA HIS A 170 -1.13 6.51 -10.09
C HIS A 170 -1.97 5.28 -9.73
N LEU A 171 -2.29 5.14 -8.45
CA LEU A 171 -3.07 4.01 -7.93
C LEU A 171 -4.47 3.95 -8.55
N ALA A 172 -5.13 5.11 -8.67
CA ALA A 172 -6.48 5.22 -9.22
C ALA A 172 -6.61 4.78 -10.69
N THR A 173 -5.52 4.79 -11.47
CA THR A 173 -5.55 4.25 -12.85
C THR A 173 -5.86 2.76 -12.92
N HIS A 174 -5.74 2.04 -11.79
CA HIS A 174 -6.06 0.64 -11.66
C HIS A 174 -7.44 0.39 -11.04
N PHE A 175 -8.18 1.44 -10.68
CA PHE A 175 -9.52 1.35 -10.10
C PHE A 175 -10.59 1.25 -11.20
N THR A 176 -10.54 0.15 -11.95
CA THR A 176 -11.46 -0.14 -13.06
C THR A 176 -12.54 -1.12 -12.63
N ASP A 177 -13.57 -1.28 -13.45
CA ASP A 177 -14.62 -2.30 -13.23
C ASP A 177 -14.14 -3.74 -13.44
N GLU A 178 -12.97 -3.92 -14.04
CA GLU A 178 -12.32 -5.22 -14.18
C GLU A 178 -11.52 -5.63 -12.94
N ASN A 179 -11.25 -4.69 -12.03
CA ASN A 179 -10.43 -4.92 -10.85
C ASN A 179 -11.27 -4.78 -9.57
N ASP A 180 -11.20 -5.81 -8.72
CA ASP A 180 -11.76 -5.77 -7.36
C ASP A 180 -10.72 -5.42 -6.30
N VAL A 181 -9.44 -5.72 -6.59
CA VAL A 181 -8.30 -5.53 -5.68
C VAL A 181 -7.11 -5.01 -6.50
N VAL A 182 -6.40 -4.02 -5.95
CA VAL A 182 -5.14 -3.51 -6.47
C VAL A 182 -4.08 -3.63 -5.38
N MET A 183 -3.01 -4.35 -5.67
CA MET A 183 -1.86 -4.47 -4.78
C MET A 183 -0.80 -3.47 -5.19
N GLY A 184 -0.40 -2.61 -4.27
CA GLY A 184 0.70 -1.71 -4.50
C GLY A 184 2.05 -2.32 -4.11
N TYR A 185 3.11 -1.69 -4.59
CA TYR A 185 4.47 -1.99 -4.17
C TYR A 185 4.93 -0.94 -3.17
N ALA A 186 5.58 -1.40 -2.09
CA ALA A 186 6.23 -0.55 -1.11
C ALA A 186 7.61 -1.15 -0.77
N ASN A 187 8.58 -0.29 -0.52
CA ASN A 187 9.90 -0.70 -0.08
C ASN A 187 10.46 0.32 0.91
N TYR A 188 11.52 -0.06 1.63
CA TYR A 188 12.18 0.84 2.57
C TYR A 188 12.89 1.97 1.82
N GLU A 189 12.81 3.17 2.39
CA GLU A 189 13.57 4.31 1.92
C GLU A 189 15.08 4.03 2.05
N HIS A 190 15.83 4.37 1.01
CA HIS A 190 17.28 4.23 0.98
C HIS A 190 17.89 5.44 0.27
N GLU A 191 18.84 6.11 0.91
CA GLU A 191 19.59 7.21 0.30
C GLU A 191 20.50 6.67 -0.81
N GLU A 192 20.40 7.24 -2.01
CA GLU A 192 21.16 6.79 -3.18
C GLU A 192 22.66 7.12 -3.04
N ALA A 193 23.46 6.12 -2.66
CA ALA A 193 24.91 6.09 -2.89
C ALA A 193 25.57 4.69 -2.79
N SER A 194 24.83 3.64 -2.41
CA SER A 194 25.42 2.32 -2.08
C SER A 194 24.64 1.14 -2.68
N ALA A 195 25.12 -0.08 -2.43
CA ALA A 195 24.39 -1.29 -2.81
C ALA A 195 23.00 -1.30 -2.15
N VAL A 196 21.96 -1.62 -2.91
CA VAL A 196 20.59 -1.78 -2.40
C VAL A 196 20.63 -2.73 -1.18
N PRO A 197 20.15 -2.29 0.00
CA PRO A 197 20.17 -3.10 1.21
C PRO A 197 19.54 -4.47 0.99
N GLU A 198 20.04 -5.49 1.68
CA GLU A 198 19.54 -6.86 1.55
C GLU A 198 18.03 -6.95 1.84
N ALA A 199 17.57 -6.22 2.85
CA ALA A 199 16.15 -6.11 3.20
C ALA A 199 15.29 -5.62 2.01
N ASN A 200 15.75 -4.61 1.28
CA ASN A 200 15.03 -4.07 0.11
C ASN A 200 14.95 -5.09 -1.01
N ARG A 201 16.02 -5.88 -1.23
CA ARG A 201 16.06 -6.93 -2.25
C ARG A 201 15.14 -8.09 -1.89
N LEU A 202 15.15 -8.53 -0.63
CA LEU A 202 14.26 -9.56 -0.10
C LEU A 202 12.79 -9.15 -0.26
N ARG A 203 12.46 -7.92 0.15
CA ARG A 203 11.09 -7.39 0.02
C ARG A 203 10.64 -7.28 -1.44
N ALA A 204 11.51 -6.82 -2.34
CA ALA A 204 11.23 -6.79 -3.77
C ALA A 204 11.02 -8.20 -4.35
N TRP A 205 11.81 -9.17 -3.91
CA TRP A 205 11.68 -10.57 -4.32
C TRP A 205 10.35 -11.18 -3.85
N ASP A 206 9.99 -10.96 -2.60
CA ASP A 206 8.73 -11.45 -2.03
C ASP A 206 7.51 -10.85 -2.72
N TRP A 207 7.54 -9.54 -2.98
CA TRP A 207 6.51 -8.88 -3.77
C TRP A 207 6.41 -9.46 -5.19
N ALA A 208 7.54 -9.66 -5.87
CA ALA A 208 7.54 -10.24 -7.22
C ALA A 208 6.96 -11.66 -7.22
N ARG A 209 7.20 -12.47 -6.18
CA ARG A 209 6.60 -13.80 -6.02
C ARG A 209 5.09 -13.71 -5.84
N SER A 210 4.60 -12.79 -5.01
CA SER A 210 3.16 -12.54 -4.85
C SER A 210 2.51 -12.07 -6.15
N ALA A 211 3.13 -11.11 -6.85
CA ALA A 211 2.64 -10.62 -8.15
C ALA A 211 2.55 -11.74 -9.18
N ARG A 212 3.58 -12.60 -9.27
CA ARG A 212 3.57 -13.79 -10.14
C ARG A 212 2.42 -14.73 -9.80
N SER A 213 2.17 -14.97 -8.52
CA SER A 213 1.07 -15.84 -8.05
C SER A 213 -0.29 -15.31 -8.51
N VAL A 214 -0.53 -14.01 -8.32
CA VAL A 214 -1.77 -13.33 -8.75
C VAL A 214 -1.92 -13.34 -10.27
N LEU A 215 -0.86 -13.04 -11.03
CA LEU A 215 -0.88 -13.11 -12.50
C LEU A 215 -1.11 -14.54 -13.02
N ALA A 216 -0.85 -15.56 -12.20
CA ALA A 216 -1.16 -16.96 -12.51
C ALA A 216 -2.55 -17.40 -12.01
N GLY A 217 -3.38 -16.47 -11.49
CA GLY A 217 -4.73 -16.75 -10.99
C GLY A 217 -4.78 -17.35 -9.58
N HIS A 218 -3.69 -17.27 -8.81
CA HIS A 218 -3.62 -17.81 -7.45
C HIS A 218 -3.68 -16.68 -6.42
N ALA A 219 -4.30 -16.95 -5.27
CA ALA A 219 -4.27 -16.04 -4.14
C ALA A 219 -2.82 -15.79 -3.68
N ALA A 220 -2.54 -14.57 -3.22
CA ALA A 220 -1.25 -14.19 -2.67
C ALA A 220 -1.44 -13.24 -1.49
N ALA A 221 -0.43 -13.15 -0.63
CA ALA A 221 -0.39 -12.11 0.38
C ALA A 221 -0.11 -10.76 -0.29
N ALA A 222 -0.95 -9.78 0.00
CA ALA A 222 -0.58 -8.38 -0.15
C ALA A 222 0.38 -8.04 1.01
N ASP A 223 1.54 -7.50 0.69
CA ASP A 223 2.46 -6.99 1.70
C ASP A 223 1.74 -5.89 2.48
N GLY A 224 1.78 -6.00 3.81
CA GLY A 224 0.78 -5.50 4.75
C GLY A 224 0.79 -3.98 4.95
N GLY A 225 0.78 -3.20 3.88
CA GLY A 225 0.69 -1.73 3.99
C GLY A 225 0.40 -1.00 2.71
N HIS A 226 -0.03 -1.68 1.64
CA HIS A 226 -0.51 -1.00 0.45
C HIS A 226 -1.43 -1.90 -0.38
N VAL A 227 -2.70 -1.97 0.02
CA VAL A 227 -3.73 -2.71 -0.73
C VAL A 227 -4.98 -1.85 -0.90
N ALA A 228 -5.52 -1.83 -2.10
CA ALA A 228 -6.79 -1.19 -2.41
C ALA A 228 -7.82 -2.23 -2.82
N PHE A 229 -9.08 -2.04 -2.42
CA PHE A 229 -10.16 -2.95 -2.77
C PHE A 229 -11.52 -2.24 -2.77
N ARG A 230 -12.50 -2.87 -3.41
CA ARG A 230 -13.90 -2.45 -3.35
C ARG A 230 -14.41 -2.56 -1.91
N ARG A 231 -14.85 -1.44 -1.32
CA ARG A 231 -15.41 -1.38 0.04
C ARG A 231 -16.52 -2.42 0.24
N GLU A 232 -17.40 -2.55 -0.74
CA GLU A 232 -18.52 -3.48 -0.69
C GLU A 232 -18.06 -4.94 -0.58
N TRP A 233 -17.03 -5.33 -1.32
CA TRP A 233 -16.46 -6.68 -1.25
C TRP A 233 -16.00 -7.03 0.18
N PHE A 234 -15.31 -6.12 0.86
CA PHE A 234 -14.89 -6.33 2.25
C PHE A 234 -16.07 -6.44 3.22
N LEU A 235 -17.12 -5.63 3.02
CA LEU A 235 -18.30 -5.67 3.89
C LEU A 235 -19.11 -6.95 3.68
N GLN A 236 -19.26 -7.40 2.44
CA GLN A 236 -19.97 -8.63 2.09
C GLN A 236 -19.24 -9.90 2.53
N SER A 237 -17.90 -9.90 2.52
CA SER A 237 -17.10 -11.03 3.00
C SER A 237 -17.07 -11.17 4.53
N GLY A 238 -17.67 -10.22 5.26
CA GLY A 238 -17.59 -10.16 6.72
C GLY A 238 -16.25 -9.62 7.24
N GLY A 239 -15.38 -9.11 6.36
CA GLY A 239 -14.07 -8.58 6.69
C GLY A 239 -13.24 -9.56 7.50
N PHE A 240 -12.78 -9.14 8.68
CA PHE A 240 -11.98 -9.99 9.56
C PHE A 240 -12.78 -10.87 10.52
N ALA A 241 -14.11 -10.91 10.46
CA ALA A 241 -14.94 -11.57 11.48
C ALA A 241 -14.55 -13.03 11.80
N GLY A 242 -14.02 -13.77 10.84
CA GLY A 242 -13.54 -15.16 11.04
C GLY A 242 -12.09 -15.29 11.54
N SER A 243 -11.38 -14.19 11.79
CA SER A 243 -9.94 -14.17 12.12
C SER A 243 -9.53 -13.04 13.08
N LEU A 244 -10.50 -12.46 13.81
CA LEU A 244 -10.29 -11.43 14.82
C LEU A 244 -9.54 -11.96 16.04
#